data_AF-A0A5B9FTQ6-F1
#
_entry.id   AF-A0A5B9FTQ6-F1
#
_cell.length_a   1.000
_cell.length_b   1.000
_cell.length_c   1.000
_cell.angle_alpha   90.00
_cell.angle_beta   90.00
_cell.angle_gamma   90.00
#
_symmetry.space_group_name_H-M   'P 1'
#
loop_
_entity.id
_entity.type
_entity.pdbx_description
1 polymer ?
#
loop_
_entity_poly.entity_id
_entity_poly.type
_entity_poly.pdbx_seq_one_letter_code
_entity_poly.pdbx_strand_id
1 'polypeptide(L)'
;MFKKQEEIVNLTIASGSRNNSVTFQPMAGLVIGCVIYTNAAPNTGFVTAKITNDNGEVISASADIRNYRSREAGYKEGCKPLYFETGNKAYTFEVNSDANFTADFKCQLVLIYENDLTQQC
;
A
#
# COMPACT_ATOMS: atom_id res chain seq x y z
N MET A 1 -25.43 -2.84 -4.30
CA MET A 1 -24.51 -1.90 -3.63
C MET A 1 -23.14 -2.13 -4.23
N PHE A 2 -22.59 -1.18 -4.98
CA PHE A 2 -21.26 -1.33 -5.57
C PHE A 2 -20.25 -1.50 -4.43
N LYS A 3 -19.64 -2.69 -4.31
CA LYS A 3 -18.50 -2.86 -3.42
C LYS A 3 -17.42 -1.92 -3.96
N LYS A 4 -16.89 -1.05 -3.09
CA LYS A 4 -15.78 -0.15 -3.47
C LYS A 4 -14.65 -1.02 -4.01
N GLN A 5 -14.27 -0.78 -5.27
CA GLN A 5 -13.21 -1.53 -5.95
C GLN A 5 -11.81 -1.15 -5.43
N GLU A 6 -11.72 -0.02 -4.74
CA GLU A 6 -10.47 0.50 -4.20
C GLU A 6 -10.66 1.02 -2.78
N GLU A 7 -9.60 0.92 -1.99
CA GLU A 7 -9.50 1.53 -0.67
C GLU A 7 -8.18 2.26 -0.49
N ILE A 8 -8.23 3.46 0.07
CA ILE A 8 -7.08 4.36 0.17
C ILE A 8 -6.68 4.49 1.64
N VAL A 9 -5.40 4.21 1.92
CA VAL A 9 -4.76 4.39 3.22
C VAL A 9 -3.69 5.47 3.09
N ASN A 10 -3.84 6.55 3.85
CA ASN A 10 -2.91 7.68 3.83
C ASN A 10 -1.84 7.53 4.92
N LEU A 11 -0.60 7.87 4.60
CA LEU A 11 0.51 7.95 5.55
C LEU A 11 1.31 9.23 5.31
N THR A 12 1.70 9.90 6.40
CA THR A 12 2.59 11.08 6.36
C THR A 12 3.80 10.83 7.25
N ILE A 13 5.00 11.03 6.71
CA ILE A 13 6.26 11.10 7.47
C ILE A 13 6.64 12.57 7.54
N ALA A 14 6.67 13.13 8.75
CA ALA A 14 7.04 14.52 8.96
C ALA A 14 8.49 14.79 8.55
N SER A 15 8.79 16.01 8.14
CA SER A 15 10.18 16.45 7.91
C SER A 15 11.06 16.19 9.15
N GLY A 16 12.28 15.72 8.92
CA GLY A 16 13.21 15.32 9.97
C GLY A 16 13.05 13.88 10.46
N SER A 17 11.99 13.18 10.06
CA SER A 17 11.78 11.75 10.32
C SER A 17 12.17 10.90 9.11
N ARG A 18 12.38 9.60 9.35
CA ARG A 18 12.72 8.63 8.28
C ARG A 18 11.71 7.50 8.12
N ASN A 19 10.78 7.35 9.06
CA ASN A 19 9.78 6.30 9.01
C ASN A 19 8.46 6.76 9.62
N ASN A 20 7.39 6.06 9.24
CA ASN A 20 6.13 6.05 9.95
C ASN A 20 5.35 4.79 9.56
N SER A 21 4.32 4.45 10.34
CA SER A 21 3.37 3.40 10.02
C SER A 21 1.94 3.82 10.32
N VAL A 22 1.00 3.16 9.67
CA VAL A 22 -0.44 3.30 9.93
C VAL A 22 -1.08 1.93 9.98
N THR A 23 -1.85 1.70 11.03
CA THR A 23 -2.69 0.51 11.15
C THR A 23 -4.09 0.84 10.64
N PHE A 24 -4.65 -0.06 9.82
CA PHE A 24 -5.95 0.11 9.20
C PHE A 24 -6.69 -1.23 9.13
N GLN A 25 -8.02 -1.17 9.00
CA GLN A 25 -8.88 -2.32 8.81
C GLN A 25 -9.56 -2.21 7.44
N PRO A 26 -9.06 -2.94 6.42
CA PRO A 26 -9.63 -2.90 5.09
C PRO A 26 -11.04 -3.49 5.06
N MET A 27 -11.86 -3.03 4.10
CA MET A 27 -13.17 -3.58 3.83
C MET A 27 -13.09 -5.08 3.54
N ALA A 28 -14.14 -5.82 3.89
CA ALA A 28 -14.22 -7.26 3.61
C ALA A 28 -14.20 -7.54 2.09
N GLY A 29 -13.24 -8.34 1.64
CA GLY A 29 -13.10 -8.79 0.26
C GLY A 29 -11.71 -9.34 -0.04
N LEU A 30 -11.56 -9.85 -1.27
CA LEU A 30 -10.28 -10.31 -1.79
C LEU A 30 -9.50 -9.14 -2.37
N VAL A 31 -8.33 -8.84 -1.81
CA VAL A 31 -7.39 -7.88 -2.38
C VAL A 31 -6.51 -8.60 -3.39
N ILE A 32 -6.47 -8.08 -4.63
CA ILE A 32 -5.72 -8.65 -5.76
C ILE A 32 -4.47 -7.83 -6.14
N GLY A 33 -4.34 -6.64 -5.57
CA GLY A 33 -3.18 -5.80 -5.84
C GLY A 33 -3.12 -4.54 -4.99
N CYS A 34 -2.00 -3.85 -5.13
CA CYS A 34 -1.85 -2.52 -4.56
C CYS A 34 -0.97 -1.61 -5.42
N VAL A 35 -1.15 -0.31 -5.23
CA VAL A 35 -0.24 0.72 -5.73
C VAL A 35 0.07 1.74 -4.64
N ILE A 36 1.23 2.39 -4.73
CA ILE A 36 1.58 3.50 -3.83
C ILE A 36 1.85 4.76 -4.65
N TYR A 37 1.14 5.84 -4.32
CA TYR A 37 1.40 7.19 -4.81
C TYR A 37 2.11 8.00 -3.74
N THR A 38 3.02 8.88 -4.15
CA THR A 38 3.77 9.73 -3.23
C THR A 38 3.81 11.17 -3.77
N ASN A 39 4.01 12.14 -2.88
CA ASN A 39 4.27 13.53 -3.27
C ASN A 39 5.72 13.79 -3.71
N ALA A 40 6.54 12.74 -3.90
CA ALA A 40 7.94 12.82 -4.26
C ALA A 40 8.78 13.78 -3.38
N ALA A 41 8.50 13.85 -2.08
CA ALA A 41 9.28 14.67 -1.16
C ALA A 41 10.77 14.26 -1.19
N PRO A 42 11.72 15.21 -1.13
CA PRO A 42 13.14 14.90 -1.27
C PRO A 42 13.65 14.01 -0.13
N ASN A 43 14.38 12.98 -0.51
CA ASN A 43 15.09 12.06 0.38
C ASN A 43 16.31 11.51 -0.35
N THR A 44 17.47 11.46 0.32
CA THR A 44 18.73 10.95 -0.24
C THR A 44 18.94 9.46 0.01
N GLY A 45 18.14 8.85 0.89
CA GLY A 45 18.18 7.45 1.28
C GLY A 45 17.27 6.56 0.43
N PHE A 46 17.38 5.25 0.67
CA PHE A 46 16.56 4.25 0.02
C PHE A 46 15.20 4.15 0.72
N VAL A 47 14.10 4.40 0.01
CA VAL A 47 12.74 4.39 0.59
C VAL A 47 12.07 3.04 0.33
N THR A 48 11.64 2.38 1.38
CA THR A 48 10.99 1.07 1.33
C THR A 48 9.60 1.11 1.94
N ALA A 49 8.73 0.22 1.47
CA ALA A 49 7.38 0.02 1.97
C ALA A 49 7.15 -1.46 2.29
N LYS A 50 6.36 -1.73 3.33
CA LYS A 50 6.02 -3.08 3.82
C LYS A 50 4.55 -3.09 4.26
N ILE A 51 3.88 -4.23 4.08
CA ILE A 51 2.53 -4.48 4.63
C ILE A 51 2.57 -5.77 5.43
N THR A 52 2.11 -5.72 6.68
CA THR A 52 1.95 -6.89 7.56
C THR A 52 0.52 -7.01 8.06
N ASN A 53 0.08 -8.22 8.39
CA ASN A 53 -1.15 -8.41 9.16
C ASN A 53 -0.89 -8.27 10.68
N ASP A 54 -1.97 -8.34 11.45
CA ASP A 54 -2.01 -8.34 12.90
C ASP A 54 -1.18 -9.45 13.57
N ASN A 55 -1.06 -10.61 12.92
CA ASN A 55 -0.23 -11.73 13.40
C ASN A 55 1.26 -11.57 13.08
N GLY A 56 1.66 -10.46 12.44
CA GLY A 56 3.05 -10.20 12.03
C GLY A 56 3.45 -10.91 10.73
N GLU A 57 2.51 -11.56 10.04
CA GLU A 57 2.76 -12.15 8.72
C GLU A 57 3.00 -11.04 7.69
N VAL A 58 3.98 -11.27 6.83
CA VAL A 58 4.35 -10.33 5.77
C VAL A 58 3.45 -10.55 4.56
N ILE A 59 2.51 -9.62 4.35
CA ILE A 59 1.61 -9.61 3.19
C ILE A 59 2.32 -9.02 1.97
N SER A 60 3.10 -7.96 2.18
CA SER A 60 3.98 -7.38 1.18
C SER A 60 5.35 -7.16 1.79
N ALA A 61 6.35 -7.90 1.30
CA ALA A 61 7.73 -7.78 1.77
C ALA A 61 8.27 -6.37 1.58
N SER A 62 9.17 -5.97 2.49
CA SER A 62 9.86 -4.69 2.43
C SER A 62 10.57 -4.57 1.09
N ALA A 63 10.16 -3.61 0.28
CA ALA A 63 10.70 -3.38 -1.05
C ALA A 63 10.75 -1.89 -1.34
N ASP A 64 11.59 -1.50 -2.29
CA ASP A 64 11.64 -0.14 -2.82
C ASP A 64 10.22 0.35 -3.13
N ILE A 65 9.88 1.55 -2.64
CA ILE A 65 8.55 2.13 -2.83
C ILE A 65 8.19 2.29 -4.30
N ARG A 66 9.18 2.47 -5.19
CA ARG A 66 9.01 2.54 -6.65
C ARG A 66 8.61 1.20 -7.25
N ASN A 67 8.69 0.10 -6.51
CA ASN A 67 8.18 -1.20 -6.94
C ASN A 67 6.64 -1.26 -6.91
N TYR A 68 6.00 -0.37 -6.15
CA TYR A 68 4.55 -0.27 -6.02
C TYR A 68 3.91 0.68 -7.05
N ARG A 69 4.70 1.26 -7.96
CA ARG A 69 4.17 2.10 -9.03
C ARG A 69 3.30 1.28 -9.99
N SER A 70 2.27 1.90 -10.56
CA SER A 70 1.57 1.29 -11.70
C SER A 70 2.56 1.09 -12.86
N ARG A 71 2.61 -0.11 -13.44
CA ARG A 71 3.45 -0.45 -14.59
C ARG A 71 2.59 -1.11 -15.65
N GLU A 72 2.35 -0.42 -16.77
CA GLU A 72 1.58 -0.99 -17.89
C GLU A 72 2.19 -2.30 -18.46
N ALA A 73 3.48 -2.58 -18.19
CA ALA A 73 4.15 -3.80 -18.59
C ALA A 73 4.84 -4.48 -17.39
N GLY A 74 4.25 -5.57 -16.89
CA GLY A 74 4.94 -6.50 -15.97
C GLY A 74 4.09 -7.11 -14.86
N TYR A 75 2.95 -6.50 -14.54
CA TYR A 75 1.98 -7.07 -13.60
C TYR A 75 0.65 -7.33 -14.31
N LYS A 76 -0.08 -8.37 -13.87
CA LYS A 76 -1.29 -8.88 -14.55
C LYS A 76 -2.37 -7.81 -14.77
N GLU A 77 -2.32 -6.70 -14.01
CA GLU A 77 -3.28 -5.59 -14.08
C GLU A 77 -2.60 -4.22 -13.81
N GLY A 78 -1.30 -4.13 -14.04
CA GLY A 78 -0.53 -2.90 -13.83
C GLY A 78 -0.20 -2.55 -12.37
N CYS A 79 -0.78 -3.21 -11.37
CA CYS A 79 -0.49 -3.02 -9.95
C CYS A 79 0.47 -4.08 -9.37
N LYS A 80 1.12 -3.81 -8.23
CA LYS A 80 1.92 -4.83 -7.53
C LYS A 80 0.96 -5.93 -7.04
N PRO A 81 1.17 -7.21 -7.40
CA PRO A 81 0.26 -8.29 -7.04
C PRO A 81 0.29 -8.52 -5.54
N LEU A 82 -0.89 -8.64 -4.95
CA LEU A 82 -1.14 -9.10 -3.60
C LEU A 82 -2.35 -10.03 -3.67
N TYR A 83 -2.38 -11.09 -2.87
CA TYR A 83 -3.53 -11.99 -2.89
C TYR A 83 -3.85 -12.42 -1.47
N PHE A 84 -4.80 -11.73 -0.85
CA PHE A 84 -5.23 -12.03 0.51
C PHE A 84 -6.67 -11.61 0.79
N GLU A 85 -7.33 -12.37 1.64
CA GLU A 85 -8.67 -12.06 2.16
C GLU A 85 -8.54 -11.16 3.40
N THR A 86 -9.25 -10.03 3.40
CA THR A 86 -9.13 -9.01 4.46
C THR A 86 -9.87 -9.38 5.75
N GLY A 87 -10.98 -10.13 5.66
CA GLY A 87 -11.63 -10.82 6.78
C GLY A 87 -11.82 -10.04 8.10
N ASN A 88 -12.01 -8.71 8.06
CA ASN A 88 -12.03 -7.81 9.23
C ASN A 88 -10.75 -7.80 10.10
N LYS A 89 -9.61 -8.22 9.54
CA LYS A 89 -8.32 -8.20 10.22
C LYS A 89 -7.69 -6.81 10.13
N ALA A 90 -6.82 -6.51 11.08
CA ALA A 90 -6.01 -5.29 11.02
C ALA A 90 -4.72 -5.54 10.25
N TYR A 91 -4.30 -4.54 9.49
CA TYR A 91 -3.06 -4.54 8.73
C TYR A 91 -2.25 -3.30 9.07
N THR A 92 -0.94 -3.40 8.96
CA THR A 92 -0.03 -2.28 9.16
C THR A 92 0.71 -2.00 7.87
N PHE A 93 0.56 -0.77 7.38
CA PHE A 93 1.35 -0.21 6.30
C PHE A 93 2.50 0.60 6.90
N GLU A 94 3.73 0.26 6.53
CA GLU A 94 4.94 0.88 7.04
C GLU A 94 5.78 1.41 5.88
N VAL A 95 6.30 2.62 6.04
CA VAL A 95 7.30 3.19 5.13
C VAL A 95 8.54 3.56 5.94
N ASN A 96 9.70 3.13 5.46
CA ASN A 96 11.00 3.44 6.04
C ASN A 96 11.94 4.04 5.00
N SER A 97 12.89 4.81 5.47
CA SER A 97 14.03 5.29 4.70
C SER A 97 15.31 5.22 5.51
N ASP A 98 16.43 5.06 4.81
CA ASP A 98 17.76 5.10 5.42
C ASP A 98 18.24 6.53 5.73
N ALA A 99 17.54 7.55 5.22
CA ALA A 99 17.79 8.96 5.53
C ALA A 99 16.50 9.69 5.91
N ASN A 100 16.65 10.78 6.65
CA ASN A 100 15.52 11.63 7.02
C ASN A 100 14.99 12.36 5.79
N PHE A 101 13.67 12.52 5.72
CA PHE A 101 13.04 13.41 4.73
C PHE A 101 13.30 14.88 5.10
N THR A 102 13.52 15.73 4.09
CA THR A 102 13.74 17.18 4.30
C THR A 102 12.46 18.01 4.18
N ALA A 103 11.37 17.39 3.74
CA ALA A 103 10.02 17.94 3.70
C ALA A 103 9.02 16.84 4.09
N ASP A 104 7.77 17.20 4.40
CA ASP A 104 6.73 16.22 4.71
C ASP A 104 6.52 15.27 3.52
N PHE A 105 6.85 14.00 3.74
CA PHE A 105 6.59 12.94 2.78
C PHE A 105 5.18 12.42 2.99
N LYS A 106 4.38 12.44 1.93
CA LYS A 106 2.99 11.98 1.94
C LYS A 106 2.86 10.86 0.93
N CYS A 107 2.25 9.76 1.34
CA CYS A 107 1.92 8.66 0.44
C CYS A 107 0.53 8.10 0.67
N GLN A 108 0.01 7.48 -0.39
CA GLN A 108 -1.27 6.80 -0.42
C GLN A 108 -1.03 5.37 -0.86
N LEU A 109 -1.34 4.41 0.01
CA LEU A 109 -1.51 3.01 -0.38
C LEU A 109 -2.93 2.85 -0.91
N VAL A 110 -3.05 2.36 -2.14
CA VAL A 110 -4.34 2.01 -2.74
C VAL A 110 -4.41 0.49 -2.83
N LEU A 111 -5.37 -0.10 -2.13
CA LEU A 111 -5.70 -1.52 -2.24
C LEU A 111 -6.74 -1.72 -3.33
N ILE A 112 -6.52 -2.70 -4.19
CA ILE A 112 -7.41 -3.02 -5.31
C ILE A 112 -8.08 -4.36 -4.98
N TYR A 113 -9.41 -4.37 -4.99
CA TYR A 113 -10.21 -5.54 -4.69
C TYR A 113 -10.60 -6.27 -5.98
N GLU A 114 -10.75 -7.59 -5.89
CA GLU A 114 -11.35 -8.36 -6.97
C GLU A 114 -12.76 -7.86 -7.26
N ASN A 115 -12.99 -7.53 -8.53
CA ASN A 115 -14.29 -7.11 -8.99
C ASN A 115 -15.10 -8.35 -9.39
N ASP A 116 -16.00 -8.80 -8.52
CA ASP A 116 -16.96 -9.85 -8.88
C ASP A 116 -18.04 -9.29 -9.82
N LEU A 117 -17.74 -9.30 -11.13
CA LEU A 117 -18.67 -8.89 -12.19
C LEU A 117 -19.81 -9.90 -12.41
N THR A 118 -19.80 -11.07 -11.77
CA THR A 118 -20.85 -12.10 -11.97
C THR A 118 -22.14 -11.79 -11.23
N GLN A 119 -22.14 -10.83 -10.31
CA GLN A 119 -23.36 -10.36 -9.61
C GLN A 119 -24.09 -9.23 -10.37
N GLN A 120 -23.78 -9.03 -11.65
CA GLN A 120 -24.44 -8.04 -12.52
C GLN A 120 -25.57 -8.62 -13.39
N CYS A 121 -25.91 -9.91 -13.22
CA CYS A 121 -27.00 -10.57 -13.95
C CYS A 121 -28.26 -10.73 -13.10
#